data_AF-A0AAW6JAF5-F1
#
_entry.id   AF-A0AAW6JAF5-F1
#
_cell.length_a   1.000
_cell.length_b   1.000
_cell.length_c   1.000
_cell.angle_alpha   90.00
_cell.angle_beta   90.00
_cell.angle_gamma   90.00
#
_symmetry.space_group_name_H-M   'P 1'
#
loop_
_entity.id
_entity.type
_entity.pdbx_description
1 polymer ?
#
loop_
_entity_poly.entity_id
_entity_poly.type
_entity_poly.pdbx_seq_one_letter_code
_entity_poly.pdbx_strand_id
1 'polypeptide(L)'
;MKRFGLIALVLSVLVIGVVIWLGLGSSYATSGQTQASSPSLTETAQPSSLQEKLAAANNDESKMQQQQQQESIQQIIQHFQKNPGNITQLLNQLQQNCPDTNCQALLKQVLAEYPDQQFAQTLKQLIERLPLYEKEMQATIMSTQMTPQQRYQEIWNLREQTLGKQETQLGFAEEKEFASYQFAYGELLSRAPHMTLQQRLSELSQLQQQYKNPSKNIDGQSGSYDKALKLALIGVTDPIQQQEITQQIRNSYFSGKEAVQLAEREQQVARQQQQIASYQSELAALNQEMDQQKQNLAESAWQQQYQLRLEQLRQKHFN
;
A
#
# COMPACT_ATOMS: atom_id res chain seq x y z
N MET A 1 24.69 7.10 -7.64
CA MET A 1 23.33 7.40 -7.12
C MET A 1 23.26 7.13 -5.62
N LYS A 2 23.68 8.08 -4.77
CA LYS A 2 23.60 7.97 -3.29
C LYS A 2 22.48 8.82 -2.67
N ARG A 3 21.52 9.31 -3.48
CA ARG A 3 20.46 10.22 -3.03
C ARG A 3 19.03 9.77 -3.31
N PHE A 4 18.83 8.52 -3.75
CA PHE A 4 17.50 7.90 -3.83
C PHE A 4 17.15 7.06 -2.58
N GLY A 5 18.01 7.08 -1.56
CA GLY A 5 17.89 6.26 -0.34
C GLY A 5 16.90 6.76 0.71
N LEU A 6 16.02 7.71 0.38
CA LEU A 6 14.99 8.24 1.29
C LEU A 6 13.58 8.18 0.67
N ILE A 7 13.36 7.23 -0.24
CA ILE A 7 12.07 7.04 -0.94
C ILE A 7 11.08 6.17 -0.13
N ALA A 8 11.45 5.63 1.03
CA ALA A 8 10.62 4.64 1.73
C ALA A 8 9.86 5.12 2.98
N LEU A 9 9.87 6.41 3.39
CA LEU A 9 9.42 6.74 4.77
C LEU A 9 8.55 7.99 5.01
N VAL A 10 7.95 8.62 3.99
CA VAL A 10 7.08 9.81 4.24
C VAL A 10 5.64 9.69 3.70
N LEU A 11 5.26 8.59 3.04
CA LEU A 11 3.88 8.39 2.57
C LEU A 11 3.09 7.29 3.31
N SER A 12 3.59 6.83 4.46
CA SER A 12 3.01 5.73 5.26
C SER A 12 2.43 6.15 6.62
N VAL A 13 2.00 7.41 6.81
CA VAL A 13 1.46 7.89 8.11
C VAL A 13 -0.03 8.22 8.09
N LEU A 14 -0.79 7.83 7.06
CA LEU A 14 -2.25 8.09 7.06
C LEU A 14 -3.15 6.92 6.71
N VAL A 15 -2.71 5.67 6.91
CA VAL A 15 -3.61 4.52 7.14
C VAL A 15 -2.86 3.48 8.00
N ILE A 16 -3.58 2.90 8.97
CA ILE A 16 -3.20 1.82 9.91
C ILE A 16 -2.62 2.30 11.25
N GLY A 17 -3.53 2.61 12.17
CA GLY A 17 -3.26 2.37 13.58
C GLY A 17 -3.15 0.86 13.84
N VAL A 18 -2.05 0.49 14.51
CA VAL A 18 -1.76 -0.80 15.17
C VAL A 18 -1.30 -1.95 14.26
N VAL A 19 0.02 -2.10 14.10
CA VAL A 19 0.68 -3.42 14.11
C VAL A 19 1.98 -3.33 14.91
N ILE A 20 2.05 -4.19 15.93
CA ILE A 20 3.17 -4.36 16.87
C ILE A 20 4.31 -5.15 16.20
N TRP A 21 5.53 -4.74 16.56
CA TRP A 21 6.84 -5.30 16.21
C TRP A 21 7.00 -6.81 16.44
N LEU A 22 7.87 -7.43 15.62
CA LEU A 22 8.92 -8.46 15.88
C LEU A 22 9.49 -8.77 14.47
N GLY A 23 10.75 -8.57 14.07
CA GLY A 23 12.04 -8.81 14.71
C GLY A 23 12.83 -9.78 13.80
N LEU A 24 14.15 -9.56 13.63
CA LEU A 24 15.16 -10.28 12.79
C LEU A 24 15.38 -9.62 11.40
N GLY A 25 16.52 -9.06 11.01
CA GLY A 25 17.89 -9.11 11.53
C GLY A 25 18.85 -9.29 10.34
N SER A 26 19.27 -8.20 9.69
CA SER A 26 20.19 -8.23 8.54
C SER A 26 21.65 -8.22 9.01
N SER A 27 22.40 -9.27 8.70
CA SER A 27 23.85 -9.31 8.91
C SER A 27 24.56 -8.69 7.71
N TYR A 28 25.16 -7.52 7.92
CA TYR A 28 26.15 -6.92 7.02
C TYR A 28 27.53 -7.51 7.34
N ALA A 29 28.13 -8.23 6.40
CA ALA A 29 29.54 -8.61 6.47
C ALA A 29 30.38 -7.55 5.73
N THR A 30 31.04 -6.70 6.51
CA THR A 30 32.10 -5.79 6.07
C THR A 30 33.41 -6.57 6.03
N SER A 31 34.01 -6.78 4.85
CA SER A 31 35.41 -7.20 4.74
C SER A 31 36.28 -5.98 4.45
N GLY A 32 37.04 -5.59 5.47
CA GLY A 32 38.11 -4.60 5.36
C GLY A 32 39.30 -5.17 4.56
N GLN A 33 39.76 -4.42 3.57
CA GLN A 33 41.04 -4.66 2.91
C GLN A 33 42.18 -4.12 3.78
N THR A 34 42.97 -5.02 4.34
CA THR A 34 44.33 -4.75 4.81
C THR A 34 45.31 -4.80 3.65
N GLN A 35 46.09 -3.73 3.50
CA GLN A 35 47.32 -3.66 2.71
C GLN A 35 48.31 -4.74 3.15
N ALA A 36 48.92 -5.42 2.17
CA ALA A 36 50.21 -6.06 2.35
C ALA A 36 50.96 -6.08 1.01
N SER A 37 52.23 -5.72 1.09
CA SER A 37 53.14 -5.35 0.03
C SER A 37 53.54 -6.49 -0.90
N SER A 38 53.84 -6.15 -2.16
CA SER A 38 54.49 -7.01 -3.14
C SER A 38 55.88 -7.47 -2.69
N PRO A 39 56.32 -8.63 -3.20
CA PRO A 39 57.65 -8.73 -3.78
C PRO A 39 57.56 -9.00 -5.28
N SER A 40 58.33 -8.22 -6.03
CA SER A 40 58.66 -8.46 -7.43
C SER A 40 59.40 -9.79 -7.60
N LEU A 41 58.98 -10.61 -8.56
CA LEU A 41 59.84 -11.63 -9.18
C LEU A 41 59.44 -11.79 -10.65
N THR A 42 60.38 -11.35 -11.49
CA THR A 42 60.77 -11.94 -12.78
C THR A 42 59.72 -12.04 -13.90
N GLU A 43 59.90 -11.11 -14.83
CA GLU A 43 59.60 -11.20 -16.26
C GLU A 43 59.69 -12.64 -16.80
N THR A 44 58.54 -13.22 -17.11
CA THR A 44 58.44 -14.32 -18.08
C THR A 44 57.34 -13.92 -19.04
N ALA A 45 57.71 -13.69 -20.30
CA ALA A 45 56.81 -13.31 -21.37
C ALA A 45 55.69 -14.34 -21.52
N GLN A 46 54.50 -13.99 -21.01
CA GLN A 46 53.26 -14.73 -21.23
C GLN A 46 52.71 -14.32 -22.61
N PRO A 47 52.27 -15.26 -23.46
CA PRO A 47 51.90 -14.93 -24.83
C PRO A 47 50.69 -13.98 -24.81
N SER A 48 50.84 -12.84 -25.50
CA SER A 48 49.87 -11.75 -25.65
C SER A 48 48.46 -12.22 -26.05
N SER A 49 48.36 -13.42 -26.63
CA SER A 49 47.12 -14.07 -27.06
C SER A 49 46.17 -14.50 -25.93
N LEU A 50 46.67 -14.75 -24.70
CA LEU A 50 45.81 -15.09 -23.57
C LEU A 50 45.16 -13.85 -22.95
N GLN A 51 45.91 -12.75 -22.80
CA GLN A 51 45.35 -11.47 -22.32
C GLN A 51 44.36 -10.87 -23.33
N GLU A 52 44.63 -10.97 -24.64
CA GLU A 52 43.66 -10.57 -25.68
C GLU A 52 42.42 -11.46 -25.69
N LYS A 53 42.54 -12.77 -25.48
CA LYS A 53 41.37 -13.66 -25.34
C LYS A 53 40.55 -13.40 -24.08
N LEU A 54 41.19 -13.13 -22.94
CA LEU A 54 40.52 -12.78 -21.68
C LEU A 54 39.85 -11.40 -21.79
N ALA A 55 40.47 -10.43 -22.46
CA ALA A 55 39.86 -9.13 -22.74
C ALA A 55 38.72 -9.22 -23.76
N ALA A 56 38.82 -10.07 -24.79
CA ALA A 56 37.74 -10.33 -25.73
C ALA A 56 36.55 -11.05 -25.06
N ALA A 57 36.81 -12.08 -24.25
CA ALA A 57 35.77 -12.78 -23.49
C ALA A 57 35.05 -11.87 -22.47
N ASN A 58 35.80 -11.02 -21.75
CA ASN A 58 35.22 -10.02 -20.85
C ASN A 58 34.38 -8.97 -21.61
N ASN A 59 34.79 -8.59 -22.82
CA ASN A 59 34.02 -7.69 -23.68
C ASN A 59 32.74 -8.35 -24.21
N ASP A 60 32.77 -9.64 -24.54
CA ASP A 60 31.60 -10.39 -25.01
C ASP A 60 30.57 -10.61 -23.89
N GLU A 61 31.03 -10.92 -22.67
CA GLU A 61 30.15 -11.07 -21.50
C GLU A 61 29.52 -9.72 -21.10
N SER A 62 30.30 -8.64 -21.09
CA SER A 62 29.80 -7.29 -20.82
C SER A 62 28.77 -6.81 -21.86
N LYS A 63 28.99 -7.12 -23.14
CA LYS A 63 28.03 -6.80 -24.22
C LYS A 63 26.74 -7.61 -24.08
N MET A 64 26.84 -8.91 -23.78
CA MET A 64 25.64 -9.74 -23.55
C MET A 64 24.82 -9.24 -22.36
N GLN A 65 25.47 -8.89 -21.24
CA GLN A 65 24.77 -8.33 -20.08
C GLN A 65 24.08 -7.01 -20.41
N GLN A 66 24.75 -6.12 -21.14
CA GLN A 66 24.16 -4.85 -21.57
C GLN A 66 22.95 -5.06 -22.51
N GLN A 67 23.04 -6.02 -23.43
CA GLN A 67 21.94 -6.34 -24.34
C GLN A 67 20.74 -6.94 -23.60
N GLN A 68 20.97 -7.86 -22.67
CA GLN A 68 19.92 -8.42 -21.82
C GLN A 68 19.23 -7.35 -20.97
N GLN A 69 20.01 -6.38 -20.45
CA GLN A 69 19.48 -5.26 -19.71
C GLN A 69 18.64 -4.33 -20.58
N GLN A 70 19.07 -4.08 -21.82
CA GLN A 70 18.33 -3.29 -22.80
C GLN A 70 16.96 -3.92 -23.10
N GLU A 71 16.94 -5.23 -23.35
CA GLU A 71 15.71 -6.00 -23.60
C GLU A 71 14.76 -5.96 -22.40
N SER A 72 15.29 -6.10 -21.17
CA SER A 72 14.49 -6.00 -19.95
C SER A 72 13.84 -4.62 -19.79
N ILE A 73 14.60 -3.54 -19.99
CA ILE A 73 14.06 -2.17 -19.94
C ILE A 73 12.98 -1.98 -21.01
N GLN A 74 13.21 -2.49 -22.23
CA GLN A 74 12.23 -2.39 -23.31
C GLN A 74 10.92 -3.11 -22.96
N GLN A 75 10.99 -4.31 -22.36
CA GLN A 75 9.80 -5.04 -21.90
C GLN A 75 9.05 -4.29 -20.80
N ILE A 76 9.77 -3.69 -19.84
CA ILE A 76 9.19 -2.87 -18.78
C ILE A 76 8.43 -1.67 -19.37
N ILE A 77 9.05 -0.95 -20.30
CA ILE A 77 8.44 0.20 -20.99
C ILE A 77 7.21 -0.23 -21.80
N GLN A 78 7.28 -1.36 -22.52
CA GLN A 78 6.14 -1.92 -23.27
C GLN A 78 4.99 -2.31 -22.35
N HIS A 79 5.29 -2.90 -21.19
CA HIS A 79 4.27 -3.26 -20.21
C HIS A 79 3.58 -2.01 -19.66
N PHE A 80 4.36 -0.97 -19.34
CA PHE A 80 3.83 0.31 -18.86
C PHE A 80 3.00 1.04 -19.93
N GLN A 81 3.40 1.00 -21.19
CA GLN A 81 2.60 1.56 -22.29
C GLN A 81 1.23 0.90 -22.40
N LYS A 82 1.15 -0.42 -22.19
CA LYS A 82 -0.11 -1.17 -22.20
C LYS A 82 -0.94 -0.94 -20.94
N ASN A 83 -0.30 -0.65 -19.81
CA ASN A 83 -0.93 -0.46 -18.50
C ASN A 83 -0.42 0.82 -17.82
N PRO A 84 -0.74 2.01 -18.36
CA PRO A 84 -0.24 3.26 -17.80
C PRO A 84 -0.91 3.58 -16.47
N GLY A 85 -0.43 4.65 -15.83
CA GLY A 85 -1.07 5.27 -14.67
C GLY A 85 -0.43 4.93 -13.32
N ASN A 86 0.62 4.11 -13.29
CA ASN A 86 1.37 3.77 -12.08
C ASN A 86 2.88 3.94 -12.28
N ILE A 87 3.32 5.20 -12.24
CA ILE A 87 4.74 5.55 -12.39
C ILE A 87 5.62 4.94 -11.29
N THR A 88 5.11 4.79 -10.07
CA THR A 88 5.85 4.17 -8.96
C THR A 88 6.22 2.72 -9.27
N GLN A 89 5.28 1.93 -9.82
CA GLN A 89 5.56 0.58 -10.24
C GLN A 89 6.61 0.53 -11.36
N LEU A 90 6.51 1.42 -12.35
CA LEU A 90 7.50 1.52 -13.42
C LEU A 90 8.90 1.81 -12.86
N LEU A 91 9.04 2.81 -11.99
CA LEU A 91 10.33 3.19 -11.41
C LEU A 91 10.94 2.06 -10.57
N ASN A 92 10.11 1.34 -9.80
CA ASN A 92 10.56 0.18 -9.03
C ASN A 92 11.06 -0.95 -9.93
N GLN A 93 10.33 -1.25 -11.02
CA GLN A 93 10.74 -2.26 -12.00
C GLN A 93 12.04 -1.86 -12.70
N LEU A 94 12.18 -0.59 -13.10
CA LEU A 94 13.42 -0.08 -13.66
C LEU A 94 14.57 -0.21 -12.66
N GLN A 95 14.40 0.22 -11.40
CA GLN A 95 15.44 0.13 -10.39
C GLN A 95 15.90 -1.31 -10.12
N GLN A 96 14.97 -2.26 -10.06
CA GLN A 96 15.29 -3.69 -9.84
C GLN A 96 16.08 -4.30 -11.00
N ASN A 97 15.81 -3.88 -12.24
CA ASN A 97 16.44 -4.42 -13.44
C ASN A 97 17.64 -3.58 -13.92
N CYS A 98 17.99 -2.54 -13.16
CA CYS A 98 18.93 -1.52 -13.59
C CYS A 98 19.68 -0.85 -12.42
N PRO A 99 20.47 -1.63 -11.66
CA PRO A 99 21.11 -1.14 -10.42
C PRO A 99 22.31 -0.21 -10.65
N ASP A 100 22.91 -0.24 -11.84
CA ASP A 100 24.20 0.41 -12.11
C ASP A 100 24.08 1.87 -12.55
N THR A 101 25.17 2.62 -12.43
CA THR A 101 25.26 4.04 -12.82
C THR A 101 24.94 4.30 -14.30
N ASN A 102 25.02 3.30 -15.16
CA ASN A 102 24.73 3.42 -16.59
C ASN A 102 23.24 3.31 -16.93
N CYS A 103 22.39 3.02 -15.93
CA CYS A 103 20.96 2.80 -16.15
C CYS A 103 20.27 3.95 -16.87
N GLN A 104 20.57 5.19 -16.46
CA GLN A 104 19.95 6.37 -17.04
C GLN A 104 20.37 6.58 -18.51
N ALA A 105 21.61 6.23 -18.87
CA ALA A 105 22.08 6.31 -20.24
C ALA A 105 21.39 5.25 -21.11
N LEU A 106 21.28 4.02 -20.60
CA LEU A 106 20.61 2.93 -21.30
C LEU A 106 19.12 3.21 -21.48
N LEU A 107 18.42 3.69 -20.44
CA LEU A 107 17.02 4.09 -20.54
C LEU A 107 16.82 5.18 -21.60
N LYS A 108 17.71 6.19 -21.65
CA LYS A 108 17.66 7.24 -22.69
C LYS A 108 17.85 6.65 -24.09
N GLN A 109 18.75 5.69 -24.26
CA GLN A 109 18.95 5.00 -25.53
C GLN A 109 17.71 4.20 -25.93
N VAL A 110 17.16 3.39 -25.03
CA VAL A 110 15.95 2.59 -25.29
C VAL A 110 14.77 3.48 -25.67
N LEU A 111 14.57 4.61 -24.98
CA LEU A 111 13.51 5.55 -25.30
C LEU A 111 13.73 6.25 -26.65
N ALA A 112 14.97 6.57 -27.03
CA ALA A 112 15.27 7.17 -28.33
C ALA A 112 14.97 6.22 -29.49
N GLU A 113 15.19 4.92 -29.30
CA GLU A 113 14.96 3.87 -30.31
C GLU A 113 13.55 3.26 -30.23
N TYR A 114 12.70 3.71 -29.31
CA TYR A 114 11.40 3.10 -29.07
C TYR A 114 10.40 3.34 -30.22
N PRO A 115 9.62 2.34 -30.67
CA PRO A 115 8.76 2.50 -31.85
C PRO A 115 7.71 3.61 -31.75
N ASP A 116 7.07 3.76 -30.58
CA ASP A 116 6.13 4.85 -30.32
C ASP A 116 6.88 6.06 -29.74
N GLN A 117 7.34 6.92 -30.64
CA GLN A 117 8.13 8.10 -30.31
C GLN A 117 7.36 9.14 -29.49
N GLN A 118 6.04 9.25 -29.68
CA GLN A 118 5.23 10.18 -28.89
C GLN A 118 5.17 9.73 -27.44
N PHE A 119 4.81 8.46 -27.21
CA PHE A 119 4.80 7.87 -25.87
C PHE A 119 6.18 7.94 -25.22
N ALA A 120 7.25 7.58 -25.95
CA ALA A 120 8.61 7.59 -25.42
C ALA A 120 9.04 9.00 -24.99
N GLN A 121 8.67 10.03 -25.75
CA GLN A 121 8.94 11.42 -25.40
C GLN A 121 8.16 11.86 -24.15
N THR A 122 6.87 11.52 -24.04
CA THR A 122 6.07 11.80 -22.82
C THR A 122 6.64 11.09 -21.60
N LEU A 123 7.03 9.81 -21.73
CA LEU A 123 7.62 9.05 -20.64
C LEU A 123 8.97 9.63 -20.21
N LYS A 124 9.81 10.01 -21.17
CA LYS A 124 11.08 10.69 -20.89
C LYS A 124 10.84 11.99 -20.10
N GLN A 125 9.91 12.83 -20.55
CA GLN A 125 9.58 14.09 -19.89
C GLN A 125 9.04 13.87 -18.47
N LEU A 126 8.16 12.88 -18.29
CA LEU A 126 7.67 12.47 -16.98
C LEU A 126 8.83 12.15 -16.04
N ILE A 127 9.71 11.22 -16.44
CA ILE A 127 10.84 10.77 -15.61
C ILE A 127 11.81 11.91 -15.30
N GLU A 128 12.12 12.76 -16.28
CA GLU A 128 13.05 13.89 -16.10
C GLU A 128 12.49 14.99 -15.18
N ARG A 129 11.16 15.18 -15.13
CA ARG A 129 10.50 16.21 -14.32
C ARG A 129 10.05 15.74 -12.94
N LEU A 130 9.99 14.43 -12.67
CA LEU A 130 9.64 13.88 -11.36
C LEU A 130 10.43 14.51 -10.19
N PRO A 131 11.76 14.70 -10.26
CA PRO A 131 12.50 15.34 -9.16
C PRO A 131 12.05 16.78 -8.86
N LEU A 132 11.62 17.52 -9.87
CA LEU A 132 11.06 18.87 -9.67
C LEU A 132 9.71 18.77 -8.97
N TYR A 133 8.82 17.90 -9.45
CA TYR A 133 7.52 17.67 -8.81
C TYR A 133 7.68 17.27 -7.33
N GLU A 134 8.60 16.35 -7.02
CA GLU A 134 8.87 15.94 -5.64
C GLU A 134 9.29 17.10 -4.74
N LYS A 135 10.17 17.98 -5.26
CA LYS A 135 10.61 19.17 -4.54
C LYS A 135 9.44 20.14 -4.28
N GLU A 136 8.62 20.41 -5.28
CA GLU A 136 7.46 21.31 -5.13
C GLU A 136 6.40 20.72 -4.20
N MET A 137 6.19 19.41 -4.25
CA MET A 137 5.30 18.69 -3.33
C MET A 137 5.77 18.82 -1.87
N GLN A 138 7.07 18.69 -1.61
CA GLN A 138 7.64 18.90 -0.27
C GLN A 138 7.51 20.35 0.23
N ALA A 139 7.50 21.32 -0.68
CA ALA A 139 7.32 22.74 -0.34
C ALA A 139 5.83 23.13 -0.17
N THR A 140 4.91 22.29 -0.63
CA THR A 140 3.47 22.59 -0.64
C THR A 140 2.88 22.45 0.78
N ILE A 141 2.25 23.52 1.27
CA ILE A 141 1.53 23.53 2.54
C ILE A 141 0.03 23.59 2.23
N MET A 142 -0.70 22.54 2.59
CA MET A 142 -2.15 22.47 2.44
C MET A 142 -2.86 22.81 3.75
N SER A 143 -4.01 23.47 3.66
CA SER A 143 -4.82 23.79 4.84
C SER A 143 -5.34 22.53 5.51
N THR A 144 -5.33 22.52 6.85
CA THR A 144 -5.96 21.44 7.64
C THR A 144 -7.47 21.39 7.47
N GLN A 145 -8.09 22.47 6.98
CA GLN A 145 -9.53 22.58 6.73
C GLN A 145 -9.99 21.97 5.39
N MET A 146 -9.05 21.65 4.49
CA MET A 146 -9.40 21.05 3.20
C MET A 146 -9.89 19.61 3.38
N THR A 147 -10.96 19.25 2.66
CA THR A 147 -11.42 17.86 2.55
C THR A 147 -10.38 17.00 1.82
N PRO A 148 -10.39 15.67 2.00
CA PRO A 148 -9.50 14.77 1.26
C PRO A 148 -9.56 14.96 -0.26
N GLN A 149 -10.75 15.19 -0.82
CA GLN A 149 -10.95 15.43 -2.26
C GLN A 149 -10.32 16.75 -2.71
N GLN A 150 -10.47 17.82 -1.92
CA GLN A 150 -9.83 19.11 -2.21
C GLN A 150 -8.31 19.00 -2.18
N ARG A 151 -7.75 18.34 -1.17
CA ARG A 151 -6.29 18.10 -1.09
C ARG A 151 -5.80 17.30 -2.29
N TYR A 152 -6.53 16.25 -2.68
CA TYR A 152 -6.19 15.47 -3.87
C TYR A 152 -6.22 16.33 -5.14
N GLN A 153 -7.21 17.21 -5.29
CA GLN A 153 -7.29 18.11 -6.42
C GLN A 153 -6.11 19.09 -6.47
N GLU A 154 -5.67 19.64 -5.33
CA GLU A 154 -4.47 20.48 -5.28
C GLU A 154 -3.21 19.72 -5.71
N ILE A 155 -3.05 18.47 -5.24
CA ILE A 155 -1.95 17.59 -5.67
C ILE A 155 -2.02 17.34 -7.18
N TRP A 156 -3.21 17.05 -7.72
CA TRP A 156 -3.41 16.83 -9.14
C TRP A 156 -3.04 18.07 -9.96
N ASN A 157 -3.47 19.25 -9.51
CA ASN A 157 -3.14 20.53 -10.14
C ASN A 157 -1.62 20.77 -10.12
N LEU A 158 -0.95 20.51 -8.99
CA LEU A 158 0.50 20.64 -8.88
C LEU A 158 1.22 19.71 -9.86
N ARG A 159 0.78 18.46 -9.99
CA ARG A 159 1.32 17.52 -10.99
C ARG A 159 1.16 18.07 -12.41
N GLU A 160 -0.03 18.53 -12.79
CA GLU A 160 -0.25 19.08 -14.13
C GLU A 160 0.63 20.32 -14.40
N GLN A 161 0.86 21.16 -13.40
CA GLN A 161 1.71 22.35 -13.51
C GLN A 161 3.20 22.01 -13.66
N THR A 162 3.69 21.03 -12.90
CA THR A 162 5.12 20.66 -12.85
C THR A 162 5.54 19.64 -13.89
N LEU A 163 4.68 18.65 -14.16
CA LEU A 163 4.97 17.53 -15.06
C LEU A 163 4.41 17.78 -16.45
N GLY A 164 3.27 18.45 -16.56
CA GLY A 164 2.43 18.53 -17.75
C GLY A 164 1.23 17.58 -17.67
N LYS A 165 0.16 17.89 -18.43
CA LYS A 165 -1.10 17.13 -18.38
C LYS A 165 -0.96 15.71 -18.91
N GLN A 166 -0.22 15.54 -20.01
CA GLN A 166 -0.03 14.22 -20.64
C GLN A 166 0.81 13.32 -19.75
N GLU A 167 1.89 13.86 -19.18
CA GLU A 167 2.80 13.19 -18.26
C GLU A 167 2.07 12.81 -16.96
N THR A 168 1.25 13.72 -16.42
CA THR A 168 0.43 13.45 -15.24
C THR A 168 -0.56 12.32 -15.50
N GLN A 169 -1.27 12.36 -16.62
CA GLN A 169 -2.19 11.28 -16.99
C GLN A 169 -1.45 9.96 -17.21
N LEU A 170 -0.30 9.99 -17.89
CA LEU A 170 0.51 8.80 -18.14
C LEU A 170 1.00 8.17 -16.83
N GLY A 171 1.44 8.98 -15.87
CA GLY A 171 2.05 8.52 -14.62
C GLY A 171 1.08 8.17 -13.51
N PHE A 172 -0.10 8.81 -13.46
CA PHE A 172 -0.96 8.82 -12.27
C PHE A 172 -2.45 8.56 -12.56
N ALA A 173 -2.83 8.17 -13.79
CA ALA A 173 -4.23 7.88 -14.12
C ALA A 173 -4.87 6.81 -13.23
N GLU A 174 -4.11 5.78 -12.84
CA GLU A 174 -4.63 4.70 -11.99
C GLU A 174 -4.94 5.21 -10.58
N GLU A 175 -4.02 5.99 -10.00
CA GLU A 175 -4.25 6.65 -8.72
C GLU A 175 -5.48 7.58 -8.79
N LYS A 176 -5.65 8.31 -9.91
CA LYS A 176 -6.82 9.17 -10.12
C LYS A 176 -8.11 8.40 -10.17
N GLU A 177 -8.15 7.31 -10.91
CA GLU A 177 -9.33 6.45 -11.02
C GLU A 177 -9.69 5.89 -9.64
N PHE A 178 -8.69 5.36 -8.92
CA PHE A 178 -8.85 4.85 -7.56
C PHE A 178 -9.38 5.92 -6.60
N ALA A 179 -8.73 7.09 -6.54
CA ALA A 179 -9.11 8.19 -5.66
C ALA A 179 -10.53 8.69 -5.98
N SER A 180 -10.85 8.86 -7.27
CA SER A 180 -12.17 9.31 -7.70
C SER A 180 -13.27 8.34 -7.26
N TYR A 181 -13.04 7.04 -7.39
CA TYR A 181 -13.96 6.02 -6.93
C TYR A 181 -14.15 6.06 -5.41
N GLN A 182 -13.07 6.22 -4.63
CA GLN A 182 -13.16 6.34 -3.18
C GLN A 182 -13.93 7.60 -2.75
N PHE A 183 -13.72 8.74 -3.43
CA PHE A 183 -14.47 9.96 -3.15
C PHE A 183 -15.95 9.80 -3.49
N ALA A 184 -16.29 9.24 -4.64
CA ALA A 184 -17.68 9.01 -5.03
C ALA A 184 -18.39 8.03 -4.08
N TYR A 185 -17.69 6.99 -3.60
CA TYR A 185 -18.21 6.11 -2.56
C TYR A 185 -18.39 6.83 -1.22
N GLY A 186 -17.45 7.72 -0.85
CA GLY A 186 -17.57 8.59 0.33
C GLY A 186 -18.76 9.55 0.25
N GLU A 187 -19.01 10.14 -0.92
CA GLU A 187 -20.20 10.94 -1.20
C GLU A 187 -21.46 10.08 -1.02
N LEU A 188 -21.52 8.89 -1.64
CA LEU A 188 -22.63 7.95 -1.44
C LEU A 188 -22.88 7.63 0.04
N LEU A 189 -21.83 7.39 0.82
CA LEU A 189 -21.94 7.17 2.27
C LEU A 189 -22.55 8.38 3.00
N SER A 190 -22.23 9.61 2.60
CA SER A 190 -22.75 10.82 3.25
C SER A 190 -24.26 11.03 3.03
N ARG A 191 -24.78 10.66 1.85
CA ARG A 191 -26.21 10.75 1.48
C ARG A 191 -27.00 9.50 1.87
N ALA A 192 -26.34 8.37 2.10
CA ALA A 192 -26.97 7.10 2.40
C ALA A 192 -28.01 7.13 3.55
N PRO A 193 -27.83 7.88 4.67
CA PRO A 193 -28.84 7.97 5.72
C PRO A 193 -30.22 8.44 5.24
N HIS A 194 -30.28 9.19 4.13
CA HIS A 194 -31.52 9.70 3.53
C HIS A 194 -32.06 8.81 2.40
N MET A 195 -31.49 7.62 2.21
CA MET A 195 -31.83 6.68 1.14
C MET A 195 -32.36 5.37 1.71
N THR A 196 -33.20 4.67 0.94
CA THR A 196 -33.58 3.28 1.25
C THR A 196 -32.43 2.32 0.98
N LEU A 197 -32.47 1.12 1.58
CA LEU A 197 -31.50 0.06 1.32
C LEU A 197 -31.33 -0.22 -0.18
N GLN A 198 -32.45 -0.36 -0.90
CA GLN A 198 -32.43 -0.64 -2.34
C GLN A 198 -31.76 0.48 -3.14
N GLN A 199 -32.02 1.74 -2.79
CA GLN A 199 -31.37 2.89 -3.44
C GLN A 199 -29.86 2.88 -3.20
N ARG A 200 -29.41 2.63 -1.97
CA ARG A 200 -27.97 2.58 -1.63
C ARG A 200 -27.25 1.51 -2.43
N LEU A 201 -27.82 0.30 -2.52
CA LEU A 201 -27.22 -0.81 -3.26
C LEU A 201 -27.26 -0.59 -4.78
N SER A 202 -28.33 0.02 -5.30
CA SER A 202 -28.44 0.38 -6.71
C SER A 202 -27.37 1.41 -7.10
N GLU A 203 -27.19 2.46 -6.30
CA GLU A 203 -26.16 3.48 -6.57
C GLU A 203 -24.75 2.92 -6.42
N LEU A 204 -24.49 2.05 -5.43
CA LEU A 204 -23.20 1.35 -5.34
C LEU A 204 -22.93 0.53 -6.61
N SER A 205 -23.93 -0.20 -7.11
CA SER A 205 -23.80 -1.00 -8.34
C SER A 205 -23.49 -0.13 -9.56
N GLN A 206 -24.19 1.01 -9.71
CA GLN A 206 -23.91 1.98 -10.77
C GLN A 206 -22.49 2.54 -10.66
N LEU A 207 -22.05 2.87 -9.44
CA LEU A 207 -20.69 3.33 -9.20
C LEU A 207 -19.66 2.26 -9.57
N GLN A 208 -19.86 1.01 -9.13
CA GLN A 208 -18.98 -0.10 -9.49
C GLN A 208 -18.94 -0.36 -11.00
N GLN A 209 -20.05 -0.15 -11.72
CA GLN A 209 -20.09 -0.25 -13.17
C GLN A 209 -19.34 0.90 -13.86
N GLN A 210 -19.49 2.13 -13.37
CA GLN A 210 -18.82 3.31 -13.91
C GLN A 210 -17.29 3.19 -13.82
N TYR A 211 -16.80 2.57 -12.74
CA TYR A 211 -15.36 2.35 -12.50
C TYR A 211 -14.93 0.92 -12.80
N LYS A 212 -15.71 0.18 -13.60
CA LYS A 212 -15.39 -1.20 -13.97
C LYS A 212 -14.24 -1.20 -14.98
N ASN A 213 -13.02 -1.16 -14.48
CA ASN A 213 -11.84 -1.40 -15.29
C ASN A 213 -11.51 -2.90 -15.29
N PRO A 214 -11.72 -3.65 -16.40
CA PRO A 214 -11.55 -5.09 -16.43
C PRO A 214 -10.10 -5.55 -16.16
N SER A 215 -9.11 -4.68 -16.35
CA SER A 215 -7.71 -4.96 -16.02
C SER A 215 -7.31 -4.59 -14.59
N LYS A 216 -8.15 -3.85 -13.86
CA LYS A 216 -7.85 -3.33 -12.51
C LYS A 216 -9.10 -3.41 -11.63
N ASN A 217 -9.23 -4.50 -10.88
CA ASN A 217 -10.30 -4.65 -9.90
C ASN A 217 -9.99 -3.80 -8.67
N ILE A 218 -10.53 -2.58 -8.62
CA ILE A 218 -10.21 -1.57 -7.58
C ILE A 218 -10.47 -2.09 -6.16
N ASP A 219 -11.54 -2.84 -5.94
CA ASP A 219 -11.91 -3.32 -4.61
C ASP A 219 -11.69 -4.82 -4.38
N GLY A 220 -11.59 -5.60 -5.45
CA GLY A 220 -11.81 -7.04 -5.33
C GLY A 220 -13.26 -7.38 -4.97
N GLN A 221 -13.53 -8.68 -4.87
CA GLN A 221 -14.83 -9.19 -4.42
C GLN A 221 -15.08 -8.84 -2.94
N SER A 222 -14.07 -8.97 -2.09
CA SER A 222 -14.16 -8.65 -0.65
C SER A 222 -14.36 -7.17 -0.37
N GLY A 223 -13.63 -6.27 -1.04
CA GLY A 223 -13.85 -4.84 -0.85
C GLY A 223 -15.24 -4.40 -1.34
N SER A 224 -15.72 -5.01 -2.42
CA SER A 224 -17.07 -4.75 -2.93
C SER A 224 -18.14 -5.20 -1.94
N TYR A 225 -17.94 -6.37 -1.31
CA TYR A 225 -18.78 -6.87 -0.24
C TYR A 225 -18.80 -5.93 0.97
N ASP A 226 -17.63 -5.54 1.48
CA ASP A 226 -17.51 -4.68 2.66
C ASP A 226 -18.22 -3.34 2.45
N LYS A 227 -18.09 -2.76 1.25
CA LYS A 227 -18.77 -1.51 0.89
C LYS A 227 -20.28 -1.65 0.83
N ALA A 228 -20.79 -2.75 0.27
CA ALA A 228 -22.21 -3.05 0.21
C ALA A 228 -22.78 -3.27 1.60
N LEU A 229 -22.08 -4.05 2.43
CA LEU A 229 -22.48 -4.33 3.81
C LEU A 229 -22.54 -3.04 4.63
N LYS A 230 -21.50 -2.21 4.54
CA LYS A 230 -21.46 -0.92 5.25
C LYS A 230 -22.64 -0.03 4.89
N LEU A 231 -22.99 0.07 3.60
CA LEU A 231 -24.16 0.85 3.17
C LEU A 231 -25.48 0.22 3.64
N ALA A 232 -25.56 -1.10 3.63
CA ALA A 232 -26.77 -1.83 3.97
C ALA A 232 -27.14 -1.70 5.45
N LEU A 233 -26.14 -1.61 6.33
CA LEU A 233 -26.33 -1.53 7.78
C LEU A 233 -26.56 -0.10 8.31
N ILE A 234 -26.50 0.94 7.46
CA ILE A 234 -26.75 2.33 7.90
C ILE A 234 -28.18 2.47 8.43
N GLY A 235 -28.29 2.87 9.71
CA GLY A 235 -29.57 3.07 10.40
C GLY A 235 -30.24 1.79 10.88
N VAL A 236 -29.61 0.63 10.73
CA VAL A 236 -30.14 -0.65 11.22
C VAL A 236 -29.62 -0.86 12.64
N THR A 237 -30.53 -0.86 13.62
CA THR A 237 -30.17 -1.02 15.05
C THR A 237 -30.54 -2.37 15.62
N ASP A 238 -31.49 -3.08 14.99
CA ASP A 238 -31.92 -4.40 15.45
C ASP A 238 -30.88 -5.48 15.06
N PRO A 239 -30.30 -6.21 16.02
CA PRO A 239 -29.29 -7.23 15.73
C PRO A 239 -29.78 -8.36 14.82
N ILE A 240 -31.06 -8.75 14.92
CA ILE A 240 -31.62 -9.80 14.07
C ILE A 240 -31.66 -9.30 12.62
N GLN A 241 -32.19 -8.10 12.40
CA GLN A 241 -32.20 -7.47 11.08
C GLN A 241 -30.78 -7.24 10.52
N GLN A 242 -29.81 -6.84 11.34
CA GLN A 242 -28.41 -6.72 10.91
C GLN A 242 -27.86 -8.06 10.41
N GLN A 243 -28.15 -9.16 11.11
CA GLN A 243 -27.71 -10.50 10.74
C GLN A 243 -28.34 -10.96 9.42
N GLU A 244 -29.65 -10.73 9.24
CA GLU A 244 -30.37 -11.05 8.01
C GLU A 244 -29.79 -10.29 6.81
N ILE A 245 -29.58 -8.97 6.95
CA ILE A 245 -28.97 -8.14 5.91
C ILE A 245 -27.56 -8.63 5.60
N THR A 246 -26.74 -8.90 6.63
CA THR A 246 -25.37 -9.40 6.44
C THR A 246 -25.36 -10.70 5.64
N GLN A 247 -26.24 -11.65 5.98
CA GLN A 247 -26.37 -12.90 5.24
C GLN A 247 -26.81 -12.69 3.80
N GLN A 248 -27.79 -11.81 3.56
CA GLN A 248 -28.27 -11.50 2.21
C GLN A 248 -27.16 -10.90 1.35
N ILE A 249 -26.44 -9.90 1.87
CA ILE A 249 -25.33 -9.26 1.16
C ILE A 249 -24.23 -10.29 0.91
N ARG A 250 -23.82 -11.07 1.91
CA ARG A 250 -22.76 -12.09 1.75
C ARG A 250 -23.09 -13.09 0.64
N ASN A 251 -24.32 -13.58 0.59
CA ASN A 251 -24.75 -14.55 -0.43
C ASN A 251 -24.85 -13.93 -1.84
N SER A 252 -24.91 -12.60 -1.95
CA SER A 252 -24.88 -11.92 -3.25
C SER A 252 -23.45 -11.75 -3.80
N TYR A 253 -22.44 -11.74 -2.92
CA TYR A 253 -21.04 -11.57 -3.29
C TYR A 253 -20.28 -12.89 -3.32
N PHE A 254 -20.58 -13.85 -2.44
CA PHE A 254 -19.86 -15.11 -2.30
C PHE A 254 -20.79 -16.30 -2.49
N SER A 255 -20.22 -17.43 -2.94
CA SER A 255 -20.96 -18.68 -3.13
C SER A 255 -20.20 -19.89 -2.61
N GLY A 256 -20.93 -20.98 -2.35
CA GLY A 256 -20.34 -22.25 -1.92
C GLY A 256 -19.51 -22.14 -0.63
N LYS A 257 -18.31 -22.73 -0.66
CA LYS A 257 -17.44 -22.85 0.53
C LYS A 257 -16.99 -21.51 1.10
N GLU A 258 -16.76 -20.51 0.24
CA GLU A 258 -16.29 -19.18 0.64
C GLU A 258 -17.33 -18.45 1.49
N ALA A 259 -18.61 -18.52 1.08
CA ALA A 259 -19.71 -17.91 1.82
C ALA A 259 -19.87 -18.54 3.22
N VAL A 260 -19.69 -19.86 3.34
CA VAL A 260 -19.74 -20.58 4.62
C VAL A 260 -18.59 -20.18 5.53
N GLN A 261 -17.36 -20.18 5.02
CA GLN A 261 -16.17 -19.78 5.80
C GLN A 261 -16.24 -18.33 6.28
N LEU A 262 -16.76 -17.43 5.44
CA LEU A 262 -16.95 -16.04 5.82
C LEU A 262 -18.03 -15.90 6.91
N ALA A 263 -19.14 -16.64 6.79
CA ALA A 263 -20.17 -16.66 7.82
C ALA A 263 -19.64 -17.15 9.18
N GLU A 264 -18.82 -18.20 9.19
CA GLU A 264 -18.20 -18.73 10.42
C GLU A 264 -17.30 -17.69 11.09
N ARG A 265 -16.48 -16.98 10.30
CA ARG A 265 -15.63 -15.90 10.82
C ARG A 265 -16.44 -14.74 11.37
N GLU A 266 -17.48 -14.30 10.67
CA GLU A 266 -18.35 -13.22 11.15
C GLU A 266 -19.03 -13.60 12.47
N GLN A 267 -19.47 -14.85 12.60
CA GLN A 267 -20.06 -15.35 13.84
C GLN A 267 -19.02 -15.42 14.97
N GLN A 268 -17.77 -15.80 14.67
CA GLN A 268 -16.69 -15.79 15.64
C GLN A 268 -16.40 -14.36 16.14
N VAL A 269 -16.31 -13.39 15.22
CA VAL A 269 -16.10 -11.98 15.58
C VAL A 269 -17.26 -11.45 16.43
N ALA A 270 -18.50 -11.76 16.07
CA ALA A 270 -19.67 -11.35 16.85
C ALA A 270 -19.64 -11.91 18.28
N ARG A 271 -19.28 -13.20 18.46
CA ARG A 271 -19.10 -13.80 19.79
C ARG A 271 -18.00 -13.12 20.59
N GLN A 272 -16.86 -12.82 19.97
CA GLN A 272 -15.76 -12.13 20.63
C GLN A 272 -16.14 -10.70 21.06
N GLN A 273 -16.87 -9.97 20.21
CA GLN A 273 -17.37 -8.63 20.56
C GLN A 273 -18.35 -8.68 21.73
N GLN A 274 -19.25 -9.66 21.76
CA GLN A 274 -20.17 -9.86 22.87
C GLN A 274 -19.44 -10.21 24.17
N GLN A 275 -18.40 -11.05 24.11
CA GLN A 275 -17.54 -11.40 25.24
C GLN A 275 -16.81 -10.17 25.80
N ILE A 276 -16.25 -9.33 24.93
CA ILE A 276 -15.61 -8.06 25.31
C ILE A 276 -16.62 -7.09 25.95
N ALA A 277 -17.80 -6.94 25.35
CA ALA A 277 -18.84 -6.05 25.87
C ALA A 277 -19.34 -6.50 27.26
N SER A 278 -19.50 -7.81 27.45
CA SER A 278 -19.87 -8.41 28.73
C SER A 278 -18.79 -8.15 29.79
N TYR A 279 -17.52 -8.40 29.46
CA TYR A 279 -16.38 -8.09 30.32
C TYR A 279 -16.33 -6.61 30.71
N GLN A 280 -16.51 -5.69 29.76
CA GLN A 280 -16.50 -4.25 30.03
C GLN A 280 -17.63 -3.82 30.97
N SER A 281 -18.84 -4.37 30.78
CA SER A 281 -19.98 -4.12 31.67
C SER A 281 -19.73 -4.59 33.10
N GLU A 282 -19.23 -5.82 33.26
CA GLU A 282 -18.89 -6.36 34.58
C GLU A 282 -17.69 -5.65 35.23
N LEU A 283 -16.72 -5.19 34.44
CA LEU A 283 -15.60 -4.39 34.92
C LEU A 283 -16.07 -3.02 35.45
N ALA A 284 -17.02 -2.37 34.75
CA ALA A 284 -17.61 -1.12 35.22
C ALA A 284 -18.35 -1.32 36.55
N ALA A 285 -19.11 -2.41 36.68
CA ALA A 285 -19.78 -2.76 37.93
C ALA A 285 -18.79 -3.03 39.07
N LEU A 286 -17.70 -3.77 38.80
CA LEU A 286 -16.63 -4.01 39.76
C LEU A 286 -15.97 -2.71 40.23
N ASN A 287 -15.65 -1.80 39.31
CA ASN A 287 -15.07 -0.51 39.65
C ASN A 287 -16.00 0.29 40.56
N GLN A 288 -17.30 0.35 40.24
CA GLN A 288 -18.29 1.04 41.05
C GLN A 288 -18.41 0.44 42.46
N GLU A 289 -18.43 -0.89 42.59
CA GLU A 289 -18.47 -1.56 43.89
C GLU A 289 -17.22 -1.25 44.72
N MET A 290 -16.04 -1.28 44.09
CA MET A 290 -14.77 -1.07 44.77
C MET A 290 -14.60 0.40 45.18
N ASP A 291 -15.04 1.36 44.36
CA ASP A 291 -15.03 2.78 44.73
C ASP A 291 -15.89 3.05 45.99
N GLN A 292 -17.04 2.38 46.14
CA GLN A 292 -17.87 2.48 47.35
C GLN A 292 -17.19 1.89 48.59
N GLN A 293 -16.39 0.84 48.42
CA GLN A 293 -15.68 0.18 49.52
C GLN A 293 -14.38 0.91 49.91
N LYS A 294 -13.91 1.85 49.09
CA LYS A 294 -12.62 2.54 49.28
C LYS A 294 -12.52 3.30 50.60
N GLN A 295 -13.62 3.87 51.08
CA GLN A 295 -13.64 4.61 52.35
C GLN A 295 -13.67 3.70 53.59
N ASN A 296 -14.00 2.41 53.41
CA ASN A 296 -14.23 1.46 54.50
C ASN A 296 -13.09 0.45 54.67
N LEU A 297 -12.06 0.50 53.81
CA LEU A 297 -10.94 -0.43 53.78
C LEU A 297 -9.62 0.34 53.85
N ALA A 298 -8.60 -0.27 54.46
CA ALA A 298 -7.23 0.21 54.31
C ALA A 298 -6.79 0.07 52.84
N GLU A 299 -6.04 1.05 52.32
CA GLU A 299 -5.65 1.12 50.90
C GLU A 299 -4.99 -0.17 50.39
N SER A 300 -4.12 -0.81 51.19
CA SER A 300 -3.47 -2.07 50.82
C SER A 300 -4.45 -3.24 50.71
N ALA A 301 -5.43 -3.34 51.62
CA ALA A 301 -6.46 -4.37 51.59
C ALA A 301 -7.43 -4.14 50.40
N TRP A 302 -7.78 -2.88 50.15
CA TRP A 302 -8.58 -2.48 49.00
C TRP A 302 -7.91 -2.86 47.68
N GLN A 303 -6.63 -2.53 47.52
CA GLN A 303 -5.88 -2.81 46.30
C GLN A 303 -5.73 -4.32 46.06
N GLN A 304 -5.45 -5.10 47.11
CA GLN A 304 -5.36 -6.56 46.99
C GLN A 304 -6.69 -7.18 46.57
N GLN A 305 -7.79 -6.74 47.17
CA GLN A 305 -9.14 -7.22 46.84
C GLN A 305 -9.53 -6.85 45.40
N TYR A 306 -9.21 -5.63 44.96
CA TYR A 306 -9.45 -5.20 43.59
C TYR A 306 -8.72 -6.10 42.57
N GLN A 307 -7.42 -6.33 42.78
CA GLN A 307 -6.61 -7.14 41.86
C GLN A 307 -7.09 -8.60 41.80
N LEU A 308 -7.44 -9.20 42.93
CA LEU A 308 -7.97 -10.56 42.96
C LEU A 308 -9.28 -10.69 42.16
N ARG A 309 -10.21 -9.74 42.35
CA ARG A 309 -11.50 -9.76 41.64
C ARG A 309 -11.35 -9.42 40.15
N LEU A 310 -10.43 -8.53 39.81
CA LEU A 310 -10.10 -8.23 38.41
C LEU A 310 -9.53 -9.45 37.70
N GLU A 311 -8.65 -10.20 38.36
CA GLU A 311 -8.09 -11.45 37.83
C GLU A 311 -9.19 -12.50 37.63
N GLN A 312 -10.05 -12.71 38.63
CA GLN A 312 -11.22 -13.61 38.51
C GLN A 312 -12.13 -13.20 37.35
N LEU A 313 -12.35 -11.90 37.17
CA LEU A 313 -13.16 -11.38 36.08
C LEU A 313 -12.51 -11.67 34.72
N ARG A 314 -11.19 -11.47 34.57
CA ARG A 314 -10.48 -11.80 33.34
C ARG A 314 -10.55 -13.30 33.03
N GLN A 315 -10.32 -14.14 34.04
CA GLN A 315 -10.39 -15.60 33.90
C GLN A 315 -11.79 -16.08 33.50
N LYS A 316 -12.84 -15.47 34.04
CA LYS A 316 -14.23 -15.76 33.65
C LYS A 316 -14.49 -15.49 32.17
N HIS A 317 -13.88 -14.44 31.61
CA HIS A 317 -14.17 -13.98 30.24
C HIS A 317 -13.13 -14.37 29.21
N PHE A 318 -11.91 -14.79 29.54
CA PHE A 318 -10.84 -15.01 28.55
C PHE A 318 -10.00 -16.27 28.73
N ASN A 319 -10.41 -17.20 29.60
CA ASN A 319 -9.79 -18.53 29.72
C ASN A 319 -10.53 -19.59 28.89
#